data_AF-A0A3B7MP83-F1
#
_entry.id   AF-A0A3B7MP83-F1
#
_cell.length_a   1.000
_cell.length_b   1.000
_cell.length_c   1.000
_cell.angle_alpha   90.00
_cell.angle_beta   90.00
_cell.angle_gamma   90.00
#
_symmetry.space_group_name_H-M   'P 1'
#
loop_
_entity.id
_entity.type
_entity.pdbx_description
1 polymer ?
#
loop_
_entity_poly.entity_id
_entity_poly.type
_entity_poly.pdbx_seq_one_letter_code
_entity_poly.pdbx_strand_id
1 'polypeptide(L)'
;MSIVFGWNHFRIKSIDPYAAGLSQNAQPGYQIEVRQRYFHLFWIPCFSLGKKWALRKDNQLYEMPEPYMHVLRNRDDLRVKTPWYTYAGPLIAAFAGICYMISEKMDDYRSEQYNKKEFAAAYVDNAIKFRKPSLDDYYILKPVTSYGDRYARITGLDKNNIQLSYITTSVSAYTPGEIARLFLEPANTLATFTIGRGDSARLICNDYAKRNDFNGLEITGDRVKYRVEKIFRLDGPILKDGGFASYAANQIRMEVKNEGLNGTLTGIEKVEGKVEWLPVEAMPLSLPANKEFMLVGEGNYKEPYKVKLSFKSDEGRLIQFMLQGEGNEKSFVRIN
;
A
#
# COMPACT_ATOMS: atom_id res chain seq x y z
N MET A 1 -23.45 -21.97 -9.44
CA MET A 1 -23.32 -21.16 -10.68
C MET A 1 -23.18 -22.10 -11.86
N SER A 2 -23.99 -21.93 -12.91
CA SER A 2 -23.89 -22.75 -14.12
C SER A 2 -23.15 -21.97 -15.20
N ILE A 3 -22.03 -22.51 -15.68
CA ILE A 3 -21.27 -21.94 -16.80
C ILE A 3 -21.99 -22.35 -18.09
N VAL A 4 -22.49 -21.37 -18.85
CA VAL A 4 -23.12 -21.63 -20.16
C VAL A 4 -22.05 -21.55 -21.22
N PHE A 5 -21.81 -22.61 -21.98
CA PHE A 5 -20.92 -22.58 -23.14
C PHE A 5 -21.53 -23.39 -24.28
N GLY A 6 -21.17 -23.07 -25.52
CA GLY A 6 -21.78 -23.74 -26.65
C GLY A 6 -21.34 -23.21 -28.01
N TRP A 7 -22.07 -23.66 -29.02
CA TRP A 7 -21.84 -23.37 -30.42
C TRP A 7 -23.06 -22.65 -30.93
N ASN A 8 -22.88 -21.43 -31.45
CA ASN A 8 -23.98 -20.66 -32.00
C ASN A 8 -23.57 -20.03 -33.33
N HIS A 9 -24.53 -19.39 -34.00
CA HIS A 9 -24.34 -18.77 -35.29
C HIS A 9 -25.18 -17.50 -35.45
N PHE A 10 -24.53 -16.37 -35.74
CA PHE A 10 -25.21 -15.12 -36.05
C PHE A 10 -25.08 -14.82 -37.55
N ARG A 11 -26.02 -14.03 -38.08
CA ARG A 11 -26.04 -13.60 -39.48
C ARG A 11 -25.05 -12.46 -39.69
N ILE A 12 -24.12 -12.61 -40.63
CA ILE A 12 -23.17 -11.56 -41.04
C ILE A 12 -23.75 -10.73 -42.18
N LYS A 13 -24.29 -11.41 -43.21
CA LYS A 13 -24.81 -10.78 -44.43
C LYS A 13 -26.01 -11.56 -44.94
N SER A 14 -26.99 -10.86 -45.49
CA SER A 14 -28.09 -11.45 -46.27
C SER A 14 -27.94 -10.98 -47.73
N ILE A 15 -28.18 -11.89 -48.66
CA ILE A 15 -28.00 -11.69 -50.10
C ILE A 15 -29.28 -12.15 -50.80
N ASP A 16 -29.80 -11.32 -51.70
CA ASP A 16 -30.92 -11.69 -52.57
C ASP A 16 -30.43 -12.69 -53.64
N PRO A 17 -31.06 -13.86 -53.79
CA PRO A 17 -30.69 -14.85 -54.80
C PRO A 17 -30.79 -14.33 -56.24
N TYR A 18 -31.68 -13.38 -56.52
CA TYR A 18 -31.73 -12.69 -57.80
C TYR A 18 -30.47 -11.83 -58.03
N ALA A 19 -30.06 -11.05 -57.03
CA ALA A 19 -28.82 -10.25 -57.08
C ALA A 19 -27.56 -11.13 -57.15
N ALA A 20 -27.61 -12.34 -56.60
CA ALA A 20 -26.55 -13.34 -56.72
C ALA A 20 -26.55 -14.09 -58.07
N GLY A 21 -27.49 -13.80 -58.99
CA GLY A 21 -27.60 -14.49 -60.28
C GLY A 21 -28.00 -15.96 -60.18
N LEU A 22 -28.60 -16.37 -59.05
CA LEU A 22 -29.02 -17.75 -58.77
C LEU A 22 -30.50 -17.99 -59.05
N SER A 23 -31.28 -16.93 -59.29
CA SER A 23 -32.69 -16.99 -59.67
C SER A 23 -32.97 -16.00 -60.81
N GLN A 24 -33.92 -16.35 -61.70
CA GLN A 24 -34.38 -15.47 -62.77
C GLN A 24 -35.37 -14.41 -62.29
N ASN A 25 -36.03 -14.63 -61.14
CA ASN A 25 -37.01 -13.73 -60.55
C ASN A 25 -36.75 -13.55 -59.04
N ALA A 26 -37.01 -12.35 -58.51
CA ALA A 26 -37.01 -12.10 -57.08
C ALA A 26 -38.21 -12.82 -56.43
N GLN A 27 -37.95 -13.75 -55.51
CA GLN A 27 -39.00 -14.44 -54.76
C GLN A 27 -39.11 -13.83 -53.37
N PRO A 28 -40.27 -13.24 -52.99
CA PRO A 28 -40.46 -12.70 -51.65
C PRO A 28 -40.32 -13.82 -50.60
N GLY A 29 -39.60 -13.52 -49.52
CA GLY A 29 -39.34 -14.49 -48.45
C GLY A 29 -38.15 -15.43 -48.68
N TYR A 30 -37.41 -15.29 -49.78
CA TYR A 30 -36.27 -16.13 -50.14
C TYR A 30 -34.94 -15.35 -50.05
N GLN A 31 -34.03 -15.75 -49.15
CA GLN A 31 -32.75 -15.08 -48.93
C GLN A 31 -31.60 -16.06 -48.72
N ILE A 32 -30.40 -15.71 -49.20
CA ILE A 32 -29.16 -16.39 -48.86
C ILE A 32 -28.51 -15.67 -47.67
N GLU A 33 -28.32 -16.38 -46.56
CA GLU A 33 -27.64 -15.84 -45.38
C GLU A 33 -26.23 -16.42 -45.24
N VAL A 34 -25.24 -15.53 -45.10
CA VAL A 34 -23.90 -15.89 -44.64
C VAL A 34 -23.89 -15.75 -43.13
N ARG A 35 -23.72 -16.87 -42.43
CA ARG A 35 -23.72 -16.93 -40.97
C ARG A 35 -22.35 -17.32 -40.45
N GLN A 36 -21.93 -16.70 -39.35
CA GLN A 36 -20.67 -17.02 -38.70
C GLN A 36 -20.93 -18.03 -37.59
N ARG A 37 -20.30 -19.19 -37.64
CA ARG A 37 -20.28 -20.13 -36.51
C ARG A 37 -19.22 -19.66 -35.52
N TYR A 38 -19.54 -19.67 -34.24
CA TYR A 38 -18.60 -19.29 -33.19
C TYR A 38 -18.83 -20.10 -31.93
N PHE A 39 -17.74 -20.34 -31.23
CA PHE A 39 -17.77 -20.85 -29.86
C PHE A 39 -18.04 -19.67 -28.93
N HIS A 40 -18.92 -19.83 -27.96
CA HIS A 40 -19.19 -18.82 -26.95
C HIS A 40 -19.02 -19.37 -25.55
N LEU A 41 -18.53 -18.48 -24.69
CA LEU A 41 -18.64 -18.62 -23.24
C LEU A 41 -19.65 -17.58 -22.77
N PHE A 42 -20.66 -18.03 -22.03
CA PHE A 42 -21.90 -17.33 -21.73
C PHE A 42 -22.60 -16.85 -23.01
N TRP A 43 -22.51 -15.55 -23.32
CA TRP A 43 -23.10 -14.92 -24.51
C TRP A 43 -22.03 -14.22 -25.37
N ILE A 44 -20.75 -14.38 -25.00
CA ILE A 44 -19.62 -13.68 -25.61
C ILE A 44 -18.99 -14.62 -26.65
N PRO A 45 -18.89 -14.21 -27.93
CA PRO A 45 -18.15 -14.96 -28.93
C PRO A 45 -16.66 -15.01 -28.59
N CYS A 46 -16.11 -16.20 -28.40
CA CYS A 46 -14.69 -16.38 -28.08
C CYS A 46 -13.86 -16.67 -29.33
N PHE A 47 -14.31 -17.59 -30.20
CA PHE A 47 -13.56 -17.97 -31.39
C PHE A 47 -14.47 -18.22 -32.58
N SER A 48 -14.07 -17.73 -33.76
CA SER A 48 -14.69 -18.07 -35.03
C SER A 48 -14.41 -19.53 -35.39
N LEU A 49 -15.46 -20.27 -35.71
CA LEU A 49 -15.42 -21.69 -36.13
C LEU A 49 -15.66 -21.86 -37.64
N GLY A 50 -15.65 -20.77 -38.38
CA GLY A 50 -15.92 -20.74 -39.82
C GLY A 50 -17.31 -20.24 -40.19
N LYS A 51 -17.56 -20.12 -41.49
CA LYS A 51 -18.79 -19.56 -42.05
C LYS A 51 -19.69 -20.68 -42.56
N LYS A 52 -21.00 -20.55 -42.32
CA LYS A 52 -22.05 -21.40 -42.90
C LYS A 52 -22.90 -20.57 -43.85
N TRP A 53 -23.11 -21.09 -45.05
CA TRP A 53 -24.08 -20.55 -45.99
C TRP A 53 -25.41 -21.25 -45.73
N ALA A 54 -26.47 -20.47 -45.59
CA ALA A 54 -27.80 -20.98 -45.31
C ALA A 54 -28.82 -20.32 -46.21
N LEU A 55 -29.89 -21.04 -46.49
CA LEU A 55 -31.03 -20.55 -47.23
C LEU A 55 -32.15 -20.23 -46.23
N ARG A 56 -32.67 -19.02 -46.28
CA ARG A 56 -33.86 -18.65 -45.51
C ARG A 56 -35.07 -18.58 -46.44
N LYS A 57 -36.06 -19.41 -46.15
CA LYS A 57 -37.34 -19.45 -46.87
C LYS A 57 -38.47 -19.53 -45.84
N ASP A 58 -39.46 -18.65 -45.95
CA ASP A 58 -40.65 -18.64 -45.07
C ASP A 58 -40.28 -18.65 -43.57
N ASN A 59 -39.27 -17.84 -43.22
CA ASN A 59 -38.67 -17.74 -41.88
C ASN A 59 -37.94 -18.99 -41.35
N GLN A 60 -37.93 -20.09 -42.10
CA GLN A 60 -37.16 -21.30 -41.80
C GLN A 60 -35.76 -21.24 -42.40
N LEU A 61 -34.78 -21.85 -41.71
CA LEU A 61 -33.38 -21.87 -42.11
C LEU A 61 -32.99 -23.27 -42.59
N TYR A 62 -32.55 -23.37 -43.84
CA TYR A 62 -32.10 -24.61 -44.47
C TYR A 62 -30.60 -24.55 -44.76
N GLU A 63 -29.96 -25.71 -44.73
CA GLU A 63 -28.59 -25.84 -45.19
C GLU A 63 -28.53 -25.67 -46.71
N MET A 64 -27.52 -24.93 -47.18
CA MET A 64 -27.35 -24.71 -48.60
C MET A 64 -26.84 -25.99 -49.28
N PRO A 65 -27.47 -26.44 -50.37
CA PRO A 65 -26.96 -27.59 -51.12
C PRO A 65 -25.57 -27.31 -51.68
N GLU A 66 -24.70 -28.32 -51.62
CA GLU A 66 -23.29 -28.25 -52.02
C GLU A 66 -23.04 -27.64 -53.42
N PRO A 67 -23.83 -27.96 -54.48
CA PRO A 67 -23.62 -27.39 -55.81
C PRO A 67 -23.65 -25.86 -55.86
N TYR A 68 -24.52 -25.23 -55.07
CA TYR A 68 -24.63 -23.77 -55.01
C TYR A 68 -23.52 -23.12 -54.18
N MET A 69 -22.95 -23.87 -53.22
CA MET A 69 -21.87 -23.35 -52.37
C MET A 69 -20.59 -23.10 -53.18
N HIS A 70 -20.28 -23.93 -54.18
CA HIS A 70 -19.12 -23.74 -55.05
C HIS A 70 -19.23 -22.45 -55.87
N VAL A 71 -20.40 -22.20 -56.46
CA VAL A 71 -20.67 -20.99 -57.25
C VAL A 71 -20.54 -19.73 -56.39
N LEU A 72 -21.07 -19.75 -55.16
CA LEU A 72 -21.03 -18.61 -54.25
C LEU A 72 -19.63 -18.34 -53.67
N ARG A 73 -18.82 -19.38 -53.43
CA ARG A 73 -17.46 -19.22 -52.88
C ARG A 73 -16.47 -18.63 -53.86
N ASN A 74 -16.66 -18.86 -55.16
CA ASN A 74 -15.77 -18.38 -56.21
C ASN A 74 -16.04 -16.94 -56.64
N ARG A 75 -17.03 -16.28 -56.03
CA ARG A 75 -17.41 -14.90 -56.31
C ARG A 75 -16.79 -13.94 -55.30
N ASP A 76 -15.82 -13.15 -55.75
CA ASP A 76 -15.12 -12.17 -54.91
C ASP A 76 -16.04 -11.07 -54.37
N ASP A 77 -17.05 -10.67 -55.15
CA ASP A 77 -18.05 -9.67 -54.77
C ASP A 77 -18.96 -10.12 -53.62
N LEU A 78 -19.07 -11.43 -53.41
CA LEU A 78 -19.86 -12.05 -52.33
C LEU A 78 -19.01 -12.49 -51.14
N ARG A 79 -17.69 -12.24 -51.17
CA ARG A 79 -16.77 -12.65 -50.11
C ARG A 79 -17.00 -11.84 -48.83
N VAL A 80 -17.47 -12.51 -47.78
CA VAL A 80 -17.72 -11.89 -46.47
C VAL A 80 -16.52 -12.08 -45.55
N LYS A 81 -15.99 -10.99 -44.98
CA LYS A 81 -14.92 -11.05 -43.95
C LYS A 81 -15.48 -11.54 -42.62
N THR A 82 -14.64 -12.19 -41.81
CA THR A 82 -15.01 -12.60 -40.46
C THR A 82 -15.08 -11.34 -39.57
N PRO A 83 -16.20 -11.08 -38.88
CA PRO A 83 -16.29 -9.90 -38.02
C PRO A 83 -15.30 -10.00 -36.85
N TRP A 84 -14.62 -8.90 -36.52
CA TRP A 84 -13.59 -8.88 -35.46
C TRP A 84 -14.14 -9.31 -34.09
N TYR A 85 -15.42 -9.03 -33.81
CA TYR A 85 -16.06 -9.36 -32.54
C TYR A 85 -16.29 -10.87 -32.34
N THR A 86 -16.02 -11.72 -33.34
CA THR A 86 -15.95 -13.18 -33.12
C THR A 86 -14.80 -13.60 -32.22
N TYR A 87 -13.84 -12.70 -32.02
CA TYR A 87 -12.68 -12.84 -31.14
C TYR A 87 -12.83 -12.00 -29.86
N ALA A 88 -14.08 -11.63 -29.49
CA ALA A 88 -14.32 -10.80 -28.31
C ALA A 88 -13.77 -11.46 -27.03
N GLY A 89 -13.88 -12.78 -26.87
CA GLY A 89 -13.31 -13.50 -25.72
C GLY A 89 -11.79 -13.25 -25.55
N PRO A 90 -10.94 -13.63 -26.52
CA PRO A 90 -9.51 -13.35 -26.50
C PRO A 90 -9.17 -11.86 -26.33
N LEU A 91 -9.92 -10.97 -26.98
CA LEU A 91 -9.71 -9.52 -26.85
C LEU A 91 -9.98 -9.03 -25.42
N ILE A 92 -11.06 -9.50 -24.79
CA ILE A 92 -11.38 -9.18 -23.39
C ILE A 92 -10.32 -9.78 -22.47
N ALA A 93 -9.87 -11.01 -22.70
CA ALA A 93 -8.82 -11.63 -21.92
C ALA A 93 -7.49 -10.85 -22.01
N ALA A 94 -7.11 -10.43 -23.22
CA ALA A 94 -5.93 -9.59 -23.44
C ALA A 94 -6.07 -8.23 -22.75
N PHE A 95 -7.23 -7.58 -22.85
CA PHE A 95 -7.51 -6.32 -22.18
C PHE A 95 -7.45 -6.45 -20.65
N ALA A 96 -8.07 -7.49 -20.10
CA ALA A 96 -7.99 -7.79 -18.67
C ALA A 96 -6.55 -8.02 -18.21
N GLY A 97 -5.75 -8.74 -19.01
CA GLY A 97 -4.31 -8.93 -18.75
C GLY A 97 -3.53 -7.62 -18.72
N ILE A 98 -3.79 -6.71 -19.68
CA ILE A 98 -3.17 -5.38 -19.70
C ILE A 98 -3.58 -4.57 -18.46
N CYS A 99 -4.87 -4.54 -18.13
CA CYS A 99 -5.36 -3.84 -16.93
C CYS A 99 -4.73 -4.39 -15.65
N TYR A 100 -4.57 -5.71 -15.54
CA TYR A 100 -3.90 -6.34 -14.41
C TYR A 100 -2.43 -5.91 -14.30
N MET A 101 -1.67 -5.97 -15.40
CA MET A 101 -0.27 -5.53 -15.44
C MET A 101 -0.12 -4.04 -15.08
N ILE A 102 -1.03 -3.19 -15.55
CA ILE A 102 -1.04 -1.75 -15.19
C ILE A 102 -1.31 -1.58 -13.70
N SER A 103 -2.30 -2.29 -13.15
CA SER A 103 -2.62 -2.22 -11.72
C SER A 103 -1.42 -2.63 -10.85
N GLU A 104 -0.78 -3.75 -11.17
CA GLU A 104 0.41 -4.24 -10.46
C GLU A 104 1.55 -3.20 -10.50
N LYS A 105 1.82 -2.63 -11.68
CA LYS A 105 2.83 -1.57 -11.81
C LYS A 105 2.49 -0.29 -11.07
N MET A 106 1.22 0.08 -10.99
CA MET A 106 0.77 1.23 -10.22
C MET A 106 0.92 1.00 -8.71
N ASP A 107 0.62 -0.20 -8.23
CA ASP A 107 0.76 -0.56 -6.82
C ASP A 107 2.23 -0.63 -6.41
N ASP A 108 3.09 -1.21 -7.25
CA ASP A 108 4.56 -1.19 -7.08
C ASP A 108 5.08 0.25 -6.98
N TYR A 109 4.69 1.11 -7.91
CA TYR A 109 5.11 2.51 -7.92
C TYR A 109 4.63 3.26 -6.68
N ARG A 110 3.36 3.08 -6.28
CA ARG A 110 2.81 3.71 -5.07
C ARG A 110 3.54 3.24 -3.81
N SER A 111 3.81 1.95 -3.70
CA SER A 111 4.59 1.36 -2.61
C SER A 111 6.00 1.94 -2.56
N GLU A 112 6.69 2.05 -3.70
CA GLU A 112 8.02 2.65 -3.77
C GLU A 112 8.02 4.12 -3.35
N GLN A 113 7.05 4.91 -3.81
CA GLN A 113 6.91 6.32 -3.42
C GLN A 113 6.60 6.47 -1.93
N TYR A 114 5.76 5.61 -1.37
CA TYR A 114 5.47 5.57 0.07
C TYR A 114 6.75 5.28 0.87
N ASN A 115 7.47 4.21 0.50
CA ASN A 115 8.72 3.82 1.17
C ASN A 115 9.80 4.90 1.06
N LYS A 116 9.89 5.61 -0.07
CA LYS A 116 10.81 6.75 -0.24
C LYS A 116 10.48 7.90 0.71
N LYS A 117 9.19 8.25 0.84
CA LYS A 117 8.73 9.30 1.75
C LYS A 117 8.98 8.93 3.20
N GLU A 118 8.64 7.71 3.60
CA GLU A 118 8.87 7.21 4.95
C GLU A 118 10.36 7.21 5.29
N PHE A 119 11.21 6.71 4.37
CA PHE A 119 12.65 6.73 4.53
C PHE A 119 13.20 8.15 4.68
N ALA A 120 12.76 9.10 3.85
CA ALA A 120 13.20 10.49 3.94
C ALA A 120 12.81 11.13 5.29
N ALA A 121 11.60 10.88 5.77
CA ALA A 121 11.15 11.35 7.08
C ALA A 121 11.97 10.73 8.23
N ALA A 122 12.19 9.42 8.19
CA ALA A 122 13.01 8.71 9.17
C ALA A 122 14.46 9.19 9.16
N TYR A 123 15.05 9.44 7.97
CA TYR A 123 16.38 10.01 7.84
C TYR A 123 16.50 11.37 8.54
N VAL A 124 15.59 12.29 8.25
CA VAL A 124 15.61 13.65 8.84
C VAL A 124 15.49 13.58 10.36
N ASP A 125 14.56 12.78 10.87
CA ASP A 125 14.35 12.59 12.31
C ASP A 125 15.59 11.97 12.99
N ASN A 126 16.13 10.89 12.44
CA ASN A 126 17.36 10.26 12.93
C ASN A 126 18.55 11.24 12.90
N ALA A 127 18.71 12.02 11.82
CA ALA A 127 19.79 12.99 11.70
C ALA A 127 19.68 14.11 12.73
N ILE A 128 18.47 14.60 13.02
CA ILE A 128 18.23 15.62 14.06
C ILE A 128 18.59 15.06 15.43
N LYS A 129 18.11 13.85 15.77
CA LYS A 129 18.39 13.19 17.05
C LYS A 129 19.88 12.91 17.22
N PHE A 130 20.56 12.42 16.19
CA PHE A 130 22.00 12.16 16.22
C PHE A 130 22.82 13.44 16.44
N ARG A 131 22.41 14.57 15.85
CA ARG A 131 23.09 15.87 16.04
C ARG A 131 22.88 16.45 17.43
N LYS A 132 21.75 16.14 18.06
CA LYS A 132 21.38 16.58 19.42
C LYS A 132 21.09 15.36 20.31
N PRO A 133 22.10 14.52 20.59
CA PRO A 133 21.89 13.26 21.29
C PRO A 133 21.45 13.50 22.74
N SER A 134 20.62 12.60 23.27
CA SER A 134 20.20 12.54 24.67
C SER A 134 20.61 11.21 25.30
N LEU A 135 20.81 11.17 26.61
CA LEU A 135 20.99 9.91 27.35
C LEU A 135 19.76 8.99 27.25
N ASP A 136 18.60 9.54 26.90
CA ASP A 136 17.37 8.79 26.68
C ASP A 136 17.25 8.25 25.24
N ASP A 137 18.28 8.39 24.39
CA ASP A 137 18.24 7.90 23.01
C ASP A 137 18.63 6.42 22.90
N TYR A 138 17.79 5.66 22.19
CA TYR A 138 17.94 4.25 21.86
C TYR A 138 18.00 4.07 20.35
N TYR A 139 18.87 3.19 19.89
CA TYR A 139 19.23 2.99 18.49
C TYR A 139 18.85 1.57 18.07
N ILE A 140 18.14 1.46 16.96
CA ILE A 140 18.06 0.21 16.19
C ILE A 140 19.18 0.26 15.14
N LEU A 141 20.07 -0.72 15.22
CA LEU A 141 21.24 -0.87 14.39
C LEU A 141 21.03 -2.08 13.48
N LYS A 142 20.81 -1.80 12.19
CA LYS A 142 20.57 -2.83 11.19
C LYS A 142 21.90 -3.26 10.57
N PRO A 143 22.23 -4.56 10.56
CA PRO A 143 23.41 -5.03 9.86
C PRO A 143 23.33 -4.76 8.36
N VAL A 144 24.48 -4.52 7.73
CA VAL A 144 24.57 -4.30 6.27
C VAL A 144 24.58 -5.64 5.51
N THR A 145 25.25 -6.66 6.05
CA THR A 145 25.51 -7.93 5.35
C THR A 145 24.98 -9.17 6.07
N SER A 146 24.43 -9.03 7.27
CA SER A 146 23.92 -10.15 8.07
C SER A 146 22.45 -9.93 8.46
N TYR A 147 21.90 -10.88 9.21
CA TYR A 147 20.58 -10.77 9.83
C TYR A 147 20.71 -10.49 11.32
N GLY A 148 19.65 -9.98 11.93
CA GLY A 148 19.57 -9.69 13.36
C GLY A 148 19.95 -8.25 13.68
N ASP A 149 18.95 -7.48 14.07
CA ASP A 149 19.16 -6.11 14.51
C ASP A 149 19.90 -6.09 15.85
N ARG A 150 20.71 -5.05 16.05
CA ARG A 150 21.31 -4.74 17.34
C ARG A 150 20.60 -3.55 17.95
N TYR A 151 20.49 -3.56 19.27
CA TYR A 151 19.94 -2.44 20.01
C TYR A 151 21.05 -1.79 20.82
N ALA A 152 21.15 -0.46 20.74
CA ALA A 152 22.08 0.32 21.53
C ALA A 152 21.36 1.45 22.27
N ARG A 153 21.92 1.91 23.39
CA ARG A 153 21.47 3.11 24.11
C ARG A 153 22.66 4.00 24.43
N ILE A 154 22.43 5.30 24.53
CA ILE A 154 23.48 6.23 24.93
C ILE A 154 23.74 6.08 26.43
N THR A 155 25.01 5.88 26.81
CA THR A 155 25.43 5.82 28.23
C THR A 155 26.31 6.99 28.63
N GLY A 156 26.88 7.71 27.65
CA GLY A 156 27.76 8.84 27.91
C GLY A 156 27.82 9.79 26.72
N LEU A 157 27.95 11.08 26.99
CA LEU A 157 28.04 12.14 25.99
C LEU A 157 29.15 13.10 26.36
N ASP A 158 30.04 13.36 25.40
CA ASP A 158 30.99 14.48 25.47
C ASP A 158 30.83 15.39 24.25
N LYS A 159 31.68 16.41 24.12
CA LYS A 159 31.62 17.40 23.03
C LYS A 159 31.81 16.78 21.64
N ASN A 160 32.59 15.71 21.54
CA ASN A 160 33.04 15.11 20.29
C ASN A 160 32.50 13.69 20.08
N ASN A 161 32.13 13.00 21.15
CA ASN A 161 31.83 11.58 21.15
C ASN A 161 30.47 11.26 21.78
N ILE A 162 29.91 10.14 21.33
CA ILE A 162 28.74 9.49 21.88
C ILE A 162 29.16 8.09 22.31
N GLN A 163 29.04 7.78 23.59
CA GLN A 163 29.28 6.43 24.11
C GLN A 163 27.96 5.66 24.11
N LEU A 164 27.98 4.51 23.44
CA LEU A 164 26.84 3.62 23.29
C LEU A 164 27.11 2.32 24.05
N SER A 165 26.09 1.83 24.75
CA SER A 165 26.04 0.45 25.21
C SER A 165 25.08 -0.33 24.31
N TYR A 166 25.45 -1.55 23.91
CA TYR A 166 24.64 -2.39 23.03
C TYR A 166 24.54 -3.82 23.53
N ILE A 167 23.47 -4.49 23.09
CA ILE A 167 23.17 -5.87 23.46
C ILE A 167 23.94 -6.82 22.54
N THR A 168 24.76 -7.69 23.14
CA THR A 168 25.58 -8.67 22.40
C THR A 168 24.85 -9.99 22.16
N THR A 169 23.79 -10.28 22.92
CA THR A 169 22.89 -11.42 22.68
C THR A 169 21.96 -11.15 21.49
N SER A 170 21.56 -12.21 20.80
CA SER A 170 20.55 -12.12 19.74
C SER A 170 19.17 -12.02 20.37
N VAL A 171 18.53 -10.86 20.22
CA VAL A 171 17.19 -10.56 20.75
C VAL A 171 16.40 -9.78 19.70
N SER A 172 15.08 -9.77 19.82
CA SER A 172 14.20 -8.98 18.95
C SER A 172 13.26 -8.14 19.79
N ALA A 173 13.13 -6.86 19.44
CA ALA A 173 12.17 -5.92 19.99
C ALA A 173 11.62 -5.05 18.86
N TYR A 174 10.32 -4.79 18.89
CA TYR A 174 9.61 -4.07 17.83
C TYR A 174 9.11 -2.71 18.31
N THR A 175 8.92 -2.55 19.62
CA THR A 175 8.47 -1.31 20.24
C THR A 175 9.60 -0.65 21.04
N PRO A 176 9.59 0.69 21.15
CA PRO A 176 10.55 1.41 21.99
C PRO A 176 10.54 0.94 23.46
N GLY A 177 9.35 0.68 24.04
CA GLY A 177 9.23 0.14 25.38
C GLY A 177 9.89 -1.24 25.55
N GLU A 178 9.75 -2.14 24.57
CA GLU A 178 10.47 -3.42 24.57
C GLU A 178 11.98 -3.23 24.50
N ILE A 179 12.45 -2.32 23.64
CA ILE A 179 13.88 -2.01 23.51
C ILE A 179 14.46 -1.55 24.85
N ALA A 180 13.79 -0.63 25.55
CA ALA A 180 14.22 -0.17 26.86
C ALA A 180 14.30 -1.31 27.88
N ARG A 181 13.32 -2.23 27.88
CA ARG A 181 13.29 -3.37 28.79
C ARG A 181 14.49 -4.29 28.61
N LEU A 182 14.96 -4.48 27.37
CA LEU A 182 16.12 -5.31 27.10
C LEU A 182 17.39 -4.86 27.85
N PHE A 183 17.56 -3.55 28.10
CA PHE A 183 18.71 -3.01 28.84
C PHE A 183 18.59 -3.12 30.37
N LEU A 184 17.43 -3.57 30.87
CA LEU A 184 17.18 -3.81 32.29
C LEU A 184 17.28 -5.30 32.63
N GLU A 185 17.19 -6.18 31.63
CA GLU A 185 17.21 -7.63 31.80
C GLU A 185 18.64 -8.14 32.10
N PRO A 186 18.90 -8.76 33.26
CA PRO A 186 20.26 -9.22 33.63
C PRO A 186 20.84 -10.28 32.70
N ALA A 187 19.99 -11.00 31.96
CA ALA A 187 20.40 -12.01 31.00
C ALA A 187 21.08 -11.41 29.75
N ASN A 188 20.89 -10.11 29.49
CA ASN A 188 21.46 -9.45 28.33
C ASN A 188 22.86 -8.93 28.65
N THR A 189 23.86 -9.47 27.96
CA THR A 189 25.24 -9.01 28.06
C THR A 189 25.44 -7.72 27.28
N LEU A 190 25.89 -6.68 27.99
CA LEU A 190 26.13 -5.36 27.45
C LEU A 190 27.62 -5.17 27.11
N ALA A 191 27.88 -4.70 25.90
CA ALA A 191 29.19 -4.16 25.52
C ALA A 191 29.06 -2.66 25.28
N THR A 192 30.20 -1.96 25.17
CA THR A 192 30.23 -0.53 24.89
C THR A 192 31.14 -0.21 23.72
N PHE A 193 30.77 0.83 22.96
CA PHE A 193 31.60 1.39 21.92
C PHE A 193 31.39 2.91 21.87
N THR A 194 32.33 3.62 21.26
CA THR A 194 32.28 5.08 21.15
C THR A 194 32.29 5.47 19.69
N ILE A 195 31.41 6.40 19.34
CA ILE A 195 31.33 6.97 17.99
C ILE A 195 31.58 8.47 18.05
N GLY A 196 32.22 9.01 17.02
CA GLY A 196 32.37 10.46 16.88
C GLY A 196 31.06 11.08 16.41
N ARG A 197 30.76 12.30 16.86
CA ARG A 197 29.62 13.08 16.34
C ARG A 197 29.73 13.37 14.83
N GLY A 198 30.95 13.33 14.29
CA GLY A 198 31.23 13.41 12.86
C GLY A 198 30.83 12.15 12.05
N ASP A 199 30.62 11.01 12.71
CA ASP A 199 30.34 9.73 12.04
C ASP A 199 28.87 9.58 11.56
N SER A 200 28.03 10.61 11.72
CA SER A 200 26.62 10.57 11.30
C SER A 200 26.43 10.09 9.85
N ALA A 201 27.27 10.54 8.92
CA ALA A 201 27.22 10.16 7.51
C ALA A 201 27.61 8.69 7.25
N ARG A 202 28.30 8.05 8.19
CA ARG A 202 28.70 6.62 8.13
C ARG A 202 27.66 5.72 8.79
N LEU A 203 26.81 6.28 9.64
CA LEU A 203 25.78 5.54 10.38
C LEU A 203 24.38 5.70 9.77
N ILE A 204 24.06 6.87 9.24
CA ILE A 204 22.71 7.19 8.75
C ILE A 204 22.75 7.35 7.23
N CYS A 205 22.08 6.45 6.52
CA CYS A 205 21.95 6.52 5.06
C CYS A 205 20.97 7.64 4.68
N ASN A 206 21.42 8.60 3.87
CA ASN A 206 20.60 9.72 3.40
C ASN A 206 19.99 9.51 2.01
N ASP A 207 20.38 8.44 1.32
CA ASP A 207 19.98 8.14 -0.04
C ASP A 207 19.21 6.82 -0.08
N TYR A 208 17.92 6.88 -0.42
CA TYR A 208 17.08 5.70 -0.53
C TYR A 208 17.59 4.73 -1.59
N ALA A 209 18.09 5.21 -2.72
CA ALA A 209 18.55 4.37 -3.82
C ALA A 209 19.81 3.58 -3.43
N LYS A 210 20.70 4.19 -2.65
CA LYS A 210 21.95 3.57 -2.17
C LYS A 210 21.84 2.86 -0.83
N ARG A 211 20.63 2.72 -0.29
CA ARG A 211 20.44 2.12 1.05
C ARG A 211 21.02 0.71 1.13
N ASN A 212 20.93 -0.09 0.08
CA ASN A 212 21.46 -1.47 0.12
C ASN A 212 22.98 -1.52 -0.03
N ASP A 213 23.59 -0.49 -0.62
CA ASP A 213 25.05 -0.37 -0.82
C ASP A 213 25.72 0.44 0.30
N PHE A 214 24.94 0.88 1.30
CA PHE A 214 25.44 1.72 2.38
C PHE A 214 26.37 0.93 3.29
N ASN A 215 27.64 1.33 3.35
CA ASN A 215 28.70 0.59 4.03
C ASN A 215 28.54 0.49 5.55
N GLY A 216 27.86 1.43 6.21
CA GLY A 216 27.71 1.44 7.66
C GLY A 216 29.03 1.65 8.43
N LEU A 217 28.97 1.41 9.74
CA LEU A 217 30.08 1.47 10.69
C LEU A 217 30.26 0.11 11.35
N GLU A 218 31.50 -0.36 11.46
CA GLU A 218 31.82 -1.55 12.24
C GLU A 218 31.69 -1.25 13.73
N ILE A 219 30.92 -2.06 14.45
CA ILE A 219 30.83 -2.01 15.91
C ILE A 219 31.84 -3.02 16.43
N THR A 220 32.68 -2.59 17.37
CA THR A 220 33.88 -3.29 17.86
C THR A 220 33.66 -4.79 18.08
N GLY A 221 34.47 -5.61 17.41
CA GLY A 221 34.60 -7.06 17.67
C GLY A 221 33.79 -7.97 16.73
N ASP A 222 32.74 -7.47 16.08
CA ASP A 222 31.81 -8.33 15.33
C ASP A 222 32.18 -8.51 13.84
N ARG A 223 33.12 -7.72 13.28
CA ARG A 223 33.43 -7.61 11.82
C ARG A 223 32.21 -7.25 10.92
N VAL A 224 31.03 -7.14 11.50
CA VAL A 224 29.79 -6.74 10.86
C VAL A 224 29.68 -5.22 10.92
N LYS A 225 29.32 -4.63 9.79
CA LYS A 225 28.99 -3.20 9.72
C LYS A 225 27.50 -3.01 9.92
N TYR A 226 27.17 -1.96 10.66
CA TYR A 226 25.81 -1.61 11.02
C TYR A 226 25.49 -0.19 10.57
N ARG A 227 24.21 0.04 10.29
CA ARG A 227 23.64 1.36 10.06
C ARG A 227 22.52 1.61 11.07
N VAL A 228 22.25 2.87 11.35
CA VAL A 228 21.10 3.28 12.13
C VAL A 228 19.86 3.18 11.26
N GLU A 229 18.94 2.32 11.65
CA GLU A 229 17.60 2.29 11.07
C GLU A 229 16.70 3.32 11.74
N LYS A 230 16.75 3.41 13.07
CA LYS A 230 15.88 4.29 13.85
C LYS A 230 16.50 4.71 15.17
N ILE A 231 16.24 5.95 15.57
CA ILE A 231 16.57 6.49 16.90
C ILE A 231 15.27 6.83 17.63
N PHE A 232 15.05 6.22 18.78
CA PHE A 232 13.96 6.54 19.69
C PHE A 232 14.49 7.38 20.85
N ARG A 233 13.76 8.42 21.23
CA ARG A 233 14.03 9.18 22.46
C ARG A 233 13.00 8.76 23.51
N LEU A 234 13.43 8.02 24.51
CA LEU A 234 12.57 7.42 25.55
C LEU A 234 12.68 8.17 26.87
N ASP A 235 12.23 9.41 26.89
CA ASP A 235 12.14 10.28 28.07
C ASP A 235 10.69 10.47 28.56
N GLY A 236 9.74 9.72 27.98
CA GLY A 236 8.32 9.65 28.37
C GLY A 236 7.46 8.98 27.28
N PRO A 237 6.16 9.30 27.19
CA PRO A 237 5.27 8.70 26.19
C PRO A 237 5.70 9.03 24.77
N ILE A 238 5.48 8.08 23.85
CA ILE A 238 5.64 8.26 22.40
C ILE A 238 4.31 7.92 21.76
N LEU A 239 3.64 8.92 21.20
CA LEU A 239 2.31 8.73 20.61
C LEU A 239 2.40 8.24 19.17
N LYS A 240 1.54 7.27 18.86
CA LYS A 240 1.23 6.83 17.50
C LYS A 240 -0.26 6.68 17.30
N ASP A 241 -0.66 6.60 16.03
CA ASP A 241 -1.98 6.15 15.63
C ASP A 241 -2.22 4.70 16.12
N GLY A 242 -3.30 4.47 16.86
CA GLY A 242 -3.72 3.14 17.29
C GLY A 242 -4.33 2.29 16.16
N GLY A 243 -4.71 2.92 15.04
CA GLY A 243 -5.28 2.25 13.88
C GLY A 243 -6.81 2.25 13.86
N PHE A 244 -7.47 2.56 14.99
CA PHE A 244 -8.91 2.80 15.01
C PHE A 244 -9.25 4.30 14.92
N ALA A 245 -10.08 4.64 13.93
CA ALA A 245 -10.77 5.93 13.86
C ALA A 245 -12.21 5.72 13.40
N SER A 246 -13.17 6.37 14.05
CA SER A 246 -14.59 6.28 13.69
C SER A 246 -15.29 7.63 13.73
N TYR A 247 -16.38 7.71 12.96
CA TYR A 247 -17.12 8.95 12.71
C TYR A 247 -18.60 8.71 12.97
N ALA A 248 -19.18 9.53 13.85
CA ALA A 248 -20.61 9.55 14.07
C ALA A 248 -21.03 10.94 14.55
N ALA A 249 -22.12 11.48 14.00
CA ALA A 249 -22.80 12.66 14.52
C ALA A 249 -21.87 13.85 14.91
N ASN A 250 -21.00 14.29 13.98
CA ASN A 250 -20.00 15.36 14.19
C ASN A 250 -18.93 15.08 15.27
N GLN A 251 -18.74 13.81 15.64
CA GLN A 251 -17.63 13.38 16.47
C GLN A 251 -16.63 12.57 15.64
N ILE A 252 -15.35 12.82 15.87
CA ILE A 252 -14.25 11.94 15.50
C ILE A 252 -13.77 11.25 16.77
N ARG A 253 -13.72 9.92 16.74
CA ARG A 253 -13.10 9.12 17.80
C ARG A 253 -11.84 8.51 17.23
N MET A 254 -10.73 8.66 17.92
CA MET A 254 -9.47 8.07 17.51
C MET A 254 -8.78 7.38 18.66
N GLU A 255 -8.21 6.23 18.33
CA GLU A 255 -7.33 5.50 19.22
C GLU A 255 -5.91 6.02 19.05
N VAL A 256 -5.27 6.28 20.19
CA VAL A 256 -3.90 6.73 20.27
C VAL A 256 -3.13 5.73 21.11
N LYS A 257 -2.02 5.23 20.57
CA LYS A 257 -1.16 4.27 21.24
C LYS A 257 0.05 4.96 21.84
N ASN A 258 0.37 4.63 23.08
CA ASN A 258 1.66 4.96 23.69
C ASN A 258 2.67 3.84 23.46
N GLU A 259 3.65 4.05 22.61
CA GLU A 259 4.76 3.12 22.39
C GLU A 259 5.99 3.43 23.26
N GLY A 260 5.96 4.53 24.01
CA GLY A 260 7.06 5.00 24.84
C GLY A 260 6.96 4.51 26.28
N LEU A 261 7.51 5.31 27.19
CA LEU A 261 7.38 5.08 28.63
C LEU A 261 6.00 5.54 29.13
N ASN A 262 5.67 5.17 30.36
CA ASN A 262 4.49 5.68 31.03
C ASN A 262 4.49 7.22 31.06
N GLY A 263 3.29 7.78 31.03
CA GLY A 263 3.09 9.19 31.31
C GLY A 263 1.65 9.46 31.68
N THR A 264 1.35 10.72 31.94
CA THR A 264 0.02 11.17 32.31
C THR A 264 -0.34 12.34 31.40
N LEU A 265 -1.44 12.23 30.64
CA LEU A 265 -2.00 13.34 29.87
C LEU A 265 -2.56 14.37 30.86
N THR A 266 -1.99 15.58 30.86
CA THR A 266 -2.32 16.66 31.79
C THR A 266 -3.02 17.84 31.13
N GLY A 267 -2.94 17.98 29.80
CA GLY A 267 -3.67 19.03 29.10
C GLY A 267 -3.92 18.72 27.63
N ILE A 268 -5.05 19.23 27.13
CA ILE A 268 -5.41 19.28 25.71
C ILE A 268 -5.76 20.73 25.40
N GLU A 269 -5.02 21.34 24.48
CA GLU A 269 -5.21 22.72 24.09
C GLU A 269 -5.41 22.81 22.59
N LYS A 270 -6.51 23.40 22.18
CA LYS A 270 -6.82 23.66 20.78
C LYS A 270 -5.87 24.72 20.22
N VAL A 271 -5.29 24.45 19.06
CA VAL A 271 -4.36 25.36 18.36
C VAL A 271 -4.97 25.86 17.06
N GLU A 272 -5.61 24.99 16.28
CA GLU A 272 -6.24 25.32 14.99
C GLU A 272 -7.48 24.44 14.74
N GLY A 273 -8.43 24.96 13.96
CA GLY A 273 -9.63 24.24 13.54
C GLY A 273 -10.84 24.51 14.44
N LYS A 274 -11.96 23.85 14.14
CA LYS A 274 -13.24 23.98 14.88
C LYS A 274 -13.60 22.76 15.72
N VAL A 275 -12.65 21.84 15.89
CA VAL A 275 -12.85 20.62 16.67
C VAL A 275 -12.45 20.88 18.12
N GLU A 276 -13.36 20.61 19.05
CA GLU A 276 -13.11 20.61 20.49
C GLU A 276 -12.68 19.21 20.93
N TRP A 277 -11.51 19.09 21.53
CA TRP A 277 -10.91 17.79 21.84
C TRP A 277 -11.01 17.48 23.32
N LEU A 278 -11.57 16.33 23.63
CA LEU A 278 -11.74 15.82 24.97
C LEU A 278 -11.25 14.36 25.05
N PRO A 279 -10.56 13.96 26.12
CA PRO A 279 -10.35 12.55 26.37
C PRO A 279 -11.69 11.90 26.75
N VAL A 280 -11.85 10.61 26.45
CA VAL A 280 -13.04 9.86 26.92
C VAL A 280 -13.07 9.75 28.44
N GLU A 281 -11.88 9.64 29.04
CA GLU A 281 -11.68 9.47 30.47
C GLU A 281 -11.39 10.82 31.15
N ALA A 282 -11.64 10.91 32.46
CA ALA A 282 -11.39 12.13 33.23
C ALA A 282 -9.89 12.47 33.25
N MET A 283 -9.59 13.77 33.15
CA MET A 283 -8.23 14.28 33.28
C MET A 283 -7.85 14.45 34.76
N PRO A 284 -6.59 14.15 35.15
CA PRO A 284 -5.50 13.68 34.31
C PRO A 284 -5.62 12.19 33.94
N LEU A 285 -5.27 11.83 32.71
CA LEU A 285 -5.39 10.46 32.20
C LEU A 285 -4.03 9.73 32.25
N SER A 286 -3.97 8.64 32.99
CA SER A 286 -2.78 7.76 33.03
C SER A 286 -2.62 7.03 31.71
N LEU A 287 -1.39 7.01 31.18
CA LEU A 287 -1.05 6.42 29.91
C LEU A 287 0.11 5.43 30.07
N PRO A 288 -0.17 4.18 30.45
CA PRO A 288 0.86 3.16 30.59
C PRO A 288 1.55 2.86 29.25
N ALA A 289 2.79 2.37 29.32
CA ALA A 289 3.54 1.92 28.14
C ALA A 289 2.78 0.81 27.39
N ASN A 290 2.82 0.87 26.06
CA ASN A 290 2.14 -0.05 25.14
C ASN A 290 0.62 -0.16 25.34
N LYS A 291 -0.02 0.87 25.88
CA LYS A 291 -1.48 0.96 26.00
C LYS A 291 -2.05 2.00 25.03
N GLU A 292 -3.30 1.75 24.67
CA GLU A 292 -4.12 2.61 23.82
C GLU A 292 -5.10 3.41 24.69
N PHE A 293 -5.43 4.61 24.24
CA PHE A 293 -6.47 5.44 24.82
C PHE A 293 -7.27 6.13 23.72
N MET A 294 -8.49 6.54 24.05
CA MET A 294 -9.40 7.16 23.10
C MET A 294 -9.42 8.69 23.29
N LEU A 295 -9.21 9.41 22.19
CA LEU A 295 -9.49 10.83 22.05
C LEU A 295 -10.77 11.04 21.27
N VAL A 296 -11.60 11.98 21.71
CA VAL A 296 -12.83 12.38 21.02
C VAL A 296 -12.71 13.85 20.65
N GLY A 297 -12.90 14.14 19.37
CA GLY A 297 -13.05 15.49 18.86
C GLY A 297 -14.50 15.75 18.47
N GLU A 298 -15.11 16.82 18.96
CA GLU A 298 -16.45 17.27 18.55
C GLU A 298 -16.33 18.49 17.62
N GLY A 299 -16.95 18.45 16.44
CA GLY A 299 -16.97 19.59 15.51
C GLY A 299 -16.71 19.19 14.05
N ASN A 300 -16.37 20.18 13.21
CA ASN A 300 -16.09 19.93 11.79
C ASN A 300 -14.65 19.43 11.59
N TYR A 301 -14.45 18.13 11.74
CA TYR A 301 -13.15 17.46 11.53
C TYR A 301 -12.78 17.29 10.05
N LYS A 302 -13.65 17.65 9.11
CA LYS A 302 -13.30 17.70 7.68
C LYS A 302 -12.43 18.91 7.34
N GLU A 303 -12.39 19.91 8.21
CA GLU A 303 -11.43 21.01 8.11
C GLU A 303 -10.13 20.62 8.84
N PRO A 304 -8.97 21.15 8.43
CA PRO A 304 -7.71 20.96 9.14
C PRO A 304 -7.83 21.34 10.62
N TYR A 305 -7.22 20.55 11.50
CA TYR A 305 -7.17 20.80 12.93
C TYR A 305 -5.76 20.62 13.50
N LYS A 306 -5.46 21.36 14.57
CA LYS A 306 -4.25 21.20 15.37
C LYS A 306 -4.55 21.29 16.86
N VAL A 307 -3.95 20.40 17.62
CA VAL A 307 -4.18 20.24 19.06
C VAL A 307 -2.85 19.97 19.74
N LYS A 308 -2.58 20.72 20.79
CA LYS A 308 -1.43 20.50 21.66
C LYS A 308 -1.84 19.58 22.80
N LEU A 309 -1.24 18.40 22.86
CA LEU A 309 -1.38 17.44 23.95
C LEU A 309 -0.18 17.60 24.87
N SER A 310 -0.41 17.79 26.17
CA SER A 310 0.63 17.92 27.19
C SER A 310 0.61 16.72 28.12
N PHE A 311 1.78 16.11 28.32
CA PHE A 311 2.00 14.95 29.16
C PHE A 311 3.05 15.22 30.21
N LYS A 312 2.91 14.59 31.38
CA LYS A 312 3.95 14.52 32.40
C LYS A 312 4.47 13.09 32.46
N SER A 313 5.77 12.87 32.27
CA SER A 313 6.38 11.54 32.45
C SER A 313 6.44 11.14 33.92
N ASP A 314 6.72 9.87 34.20
CA ASP A 314 6.92 9.37 35.58
C ASP A 314 8.06 10.11 36.31
N GLU A 315 9.06 10.60 35.57
CA GLU A 315 10.16 11.43 36.09
C GLU A 315 9.78 12.92 36.25
N GLY A 316 8.54 13.28 35.91
CA GLY A 316 8.03 14.64 36.02
C GLY A 316 8.38 15.57 34.86
N ARG A 317 9.00 15.07 33.78
CA ARG A 317 9.30 15.87 32.59
C ARG A 317 8.02 16.21 31.83
N LEU A 318 7.90 17.44 31.36
CA LEU A 318 6.78 17.89 30.53
C LEU A 318 7.09 17.54 29.06
N ILE A 319 6.24 16.75 28.42
CA ILE A 319 6.33 16.38 27.01
C ILE A 319 5.11 16.86 26.28
N GLN A 320 5.30 17.47 25.11
CA GLN A 320 4.24 18.04 24.33
C GLN A 320 4.23 17.46 22.92
N PHE A 321 3.03 17.14 22.46
CA PHE A 321 2.77 16.68 21.10
C PHE A 321 1.78 17.62 20.41
N MET A 322 2.04 17.92 19.15
CA MET A 322 1.07 18.47 18.23
C MET A 322 0.38 17.31 17.52
N LEU A 323 -0.89 17.08 17.83
CA LEU A 323 -1.79 16.30 16.99
C LEU A 323 -2.29 17.22 15.89
N GLN A 324 -2.06 16.84 14.63
CA GLN A 324 -2.54 17.59 13.47
C GLN A 324 -3.17 16.63 12.45
N GLY A 325 -4.22 17.06 11.78
CA GLY A 325 -4.92 16.23 10.81
C GLY A 325 -6.00 16.94 10.02
N GLU A 326 -6.56 16.22 9.04
CA GLU A 326 -7.72 16.60 8.23
C GLU A 326 -8.51 15.31 7.93
N GLY A 327 -9.81 15.30 8.27
CA GLY A 327 -10.64 14.11 8.12
C GLY A 327 -10.13 12.94 8.97
N ASN A 328 -9.56 11.94 8.31
CA ASN A 328 -9.05 10.71 8.93
C ASN A 328 -7.53 10.69 9.04
N GLU A 329 -6.87 11.55 8.27
CA GLU A 329 -5.42 11.65 8.26
C GLU A 329 -4.98 12.41 9.50
N LYS A 330 -4.05 11.82 10.25
CA LYS A 330 -3.54 12.40 11.50
C LYS A 330 -2.08 12.07 11.68
N SER A 331 -1.39 12.96 12.37
CA SER A 331 0.01 12.78 12.76
C SER A 331 0.25 13.38 14.13
N PHE A 332 1.16 12.77 14.88
CA PHE A 332 1.65 13.27 16.16
C PHE A 332 3.09 13.74 15.97
N VAL A 333 3.32 15.03 16.21
CA VAL A 333 4.64 15.63 16.13
C VAL A 333 5.04 16.10 17.52
N ARG A 334 6.11 15.55 18.07
CA ARG A 334 6.64 16.06 19.33
C ARG A 334 7.22 17.46 19.14
N ILE A 335 6.88 18.40 20.03
CA ILE A 335 7.24 19.82 19.88
C ILE A 335 8.27 20.34 20.90
N ASN A 336 8.68 19.53 21.88
CA ASN A 336 9.70 19.91 22.87
C ASN A 336 10.70 18.80 23.21
#